data_AF-B7QFN4-F1
#
_entry.id   AF-B7QFN4-F1
#
_cell.length_a   1.000
_cell.length_b   1.000
_cell.length_c   1.000
_cell.angle_alpha   90.00
_cell.angle_beta   90.00
_cell.angle_gamma   90.00
#
_symmetry.space_group_name_H-M   'P 1'
#
loop_
_entity.id
_entity.type
_entity.pdbx_description
1 polymer ?
#
loop_
_entity_poly.entity_id
_entity_poly.type
_entity_poly.pdbx_seq_one_letter_code
_entity_poly.pdbx_strand_id
1 'polypeptide(L)'
;MSELKCNYFRADSAAESESQEGEARTDVVINDSGLGLGLTILRDTFADKIAQAKSEAAKEVLRSFQARAEGDIIKYLDDIRGYRAAVVEIHKEKRKLVRLRKARKAIEDDIVDYVAEHNLDVDPYSLGLGEL
;
A
#
# COMPACT_ATOMS: atom_id res chain seq x y z
N MET A 1 21.32 -29.77 22.24
CA MET A 1 20.02 -29.07 22.17
C MET A 1 20.31 -27.59 22.27
N SER A 2 20.11 -26.85 21.17
CA SER A 2 20.49 -25.45 21.02
C SER A 2 19.27 -24.57 21.21
N GLU A 3 19.29 -23.74 22.25
CA GLU A 3 18.32 -22.67 22.48
C GLU A 3 18.77 -21.44 21.68
N LEU A 4 17.96 -21.04 20.70
CA LEU A 4 18.14 -19.78 19.97
C LEU A 4 17.58 -18.63 20.82
N LYS A 5 18.49 -17.85 21.44
CA LYS A 5 18.15 -16.59 22.11
C LYS A 5 17.97 -15.49 21.06
N CYS A 6 16.74 -15.02 20.89
CA CYS A 6 16.41 -13.88 20.05
C CYS A 6 16.88 -12.59 20.73
N ASN A 7 18.01 -12.05 20.28
CA ASN A 7 18.48 -10.72 20.67
C ASN A 7 17.61 -9.65 19.99
N TYR A 8 16.57 -9.18 20.69
CA TYR A 8 15.93 -7.91 20.37
C TYR A 8 16.94 -6.79 20.65
N PHE A 9 17.54 -6.25 19.59
CA PHE A 9 18.38 -5.07 19.68
C PHE A 9 17.51 -3.88 20.10
N ARG A 10 17.91 -3.35 21.26
CA ARG A 10 17.58 -2.08 21.90
C ARG A 10 17.60 -0.92 20.90
N ALA A 11 16.48 -0.20 20.78
CA ALA A 11 16.41 1.09 20.10
C ALA A 11 16.21 2.20 21.14
N ASP A 12 17.30 2.56 21.82
CA ASP A 12 17.43 3.87 22.47
C ASP A 12 18.07 4.82 21.45
N SER A 13 17.26 5.66 20.80
CA SER A 13 17.66 7.03 20.42
C SER A 13 16.44 7.77 19.87
N ALA A 14 15.84 8.57 20.75
CA ALA A 14 15.02 9.70 20.34
C ALA A 14 15.96 10.75 19.71
N ALA A 15 15.93 10.83 18.40
CA ALA A 15 16.30 12.02 17.67
C ALA A 15 15.09 12.37 16.79
N GLU A 16 14.35 13.40 17.21
CA GLU A 16 13.39 14.09 16.36
C GLU A 16 14.16 14.67 15.16
N SER A 17 14.36 13.85 14.14
CA SER A 17 14.82 14.32 12.84
C SER A 17 13.58 14.75 12.10
N GLU A 18 13.48 16.06 11.85
CA GLU A 18 12.55 16.67 10.90
C GLU A 18 12.43 15.74 9.68
N SER A 19 11.21 15.28 9.41
CA SER A 19 10.94 14.45 8.26
C SER A 19 11.15 15.31 7.02
N GLN A 20 12.36 15.26 6.46
CA GLN A 20 12.55 15.50 5.04
C GLN A 20 11.56 14.57 4.34
N GLU A 21 10.44 15.12 3.88
CA GLU A 21 9.58 14.51 2.86
C GLU A 21 10.39 14.47 1.55
N GLY A 22 11.46 13.67 1.59
CA GLY A 22 12.18 13.20 0.43
C GLY A 22 11.18 12.43 -0.40
N GLU A 23 11.19 12.76 -1.68
CA GLU A 23 10.38 12.19 -2.74
C GLU A 23 10.68 10.70 -2.88
N ALA A 24 10.25 9.90 -1.90
CA ALA A 24 10.39 8.46 -1.94
C ALA A 24 9.50 8.00 -3.09
N ARG A 25 10.14 7.58 -4.19
CA ARG A 25 9.52 6.66 -5.16
C ARG A 25 9.16 5.40 -4.38
N THR A 26 8.03 5.41 -3.70
CA THR A 26 7.43 4.19 -3.18
C THR A 26 6.74 3.56 -4.39
N ASP A 27 7.51 2.85 -5.21
CA ASP A 27 6.91 1.92 -6.13
C ASP A 27 6.15 0.92 -5.26
N VAL A 28 4.82 1.04 -5.25
CA VAL A 28 3.97 0.17 -4.47
C VAL A 28 4.05 -1.22 -5.09
N VAL A 29 4.90 -2.06 -4.51
CA VAL A 29 5.00 -3.48 -4.87
C VAL A 29 4.04 -4.25 -3.99
N ILE A 30 2.85 -4.54 -4.52
CA ILE A 30 1.98 -5.55 -3.92
C ILE A 30 2.45 -6.90 -4.45
N ASN A 31 3.04 -7.71 -3.57
CA ASN A 31 3.58 -9.01 -3.91
C ASN A 31 2.48 -10.08 -3.85
N ASP A 32 2.06 -10.60 -5.01
CA ASP A 32 1.07 -11.68 -5.14
C ASP A 32 1.72 -13.07 -5.32
N SER A 33 3.06 -13.14 -5.33
CA SER A 33 3.81 -14.39 -5.56
C SER A 33 3.48 -15.51 -4.57
N GLY A 34 3.14 -15.17 -3.32
CA GLY A 34 2.76 -16.17 -2.30
C GLY A 34 1.47 -16.92 -2.65
N LEU A 35 0.50 -16.25 -3.27
CA LEU A 35 -0.75 -16.88 -3.72
C LEU A 35 -0.53 -17.69 -5.00
N GLY A 36 0.33 -17.22 -5.91
CA GLY A 36 0.76 -18.00 -7.07
C GLY A 36 1.48 -19.30 -6.67
N LEU A 37 2.38 -19.23 -5.69
CA LEU A 37 3.05 -20.41 -5.11
C LEU A 37 2.04 -21.35 -4.43
N GLY A 38 1.08 -20.80 -3.68
CA GLY A 38 0.01 -21.57 -3.05
C GLY A 38 -0.86 -22.33 -4.06
N LEU A 39 -1.17 -21.72 -5.20
CA LEU A 39 -1.92 -22.36 -6.28
C LEU A 39 -1.15 -23.56 -6.88
N THR A 40 0.15 -23.42 -7.09
CA THR A 40 1.01 -24.50 -7.59
C THR A 40 1.07 -25.66 -6.60
N ILE A 41 1.31 -25.39 -5.32
CA ILE A 41 1.34 -26.42 -4.27
C ILE A 41 0.00 -27.14 -4.17
N LEU A 42 -1.11 -26.41 -4.27
CA LEU A 42 -2.45 -26.99 -4.24
C LEU A 42 -2.67 -27.96 -5.42
N ARG A 43 -2.30 -27.54 -6.64
CA ARG A 43 -2.39 -28.39 -7.85
C ARG A 43 -1.59 -29.67 -7.72
N ASP A 44 -0.34 -29.58 -7.27
CA ASP A 44 0.53 -30.74 -7.10
C ASP A 44 -0.02 -31.69 -6.04
N THR A 45 -0.50 -31.14 -4.92
CA THR A 45 -1.10 -31.92 -3.83
C THR A 45 -2.34 -32.69 -4.31
N PHE A 46 -3.24 -32.04 -5.08
CA PHE A 46 -4.43 -32.71 -5.59
C PHE A 46 -4.10 -33.73 -6.68
N ALA A 47 -3.11 -33.46 -7.54
CA ALA A 47 -2.65 -34.43 -8.53
C ALA A 47 -2.17 -35.73 -7.86
N ASP A 48 -1.37 -35.62 -6.80
CA ASP A 48 -0.91 -36.76 -6.00
C ASP A 48 -2.07 -37.52 -5.34
N LYS A 49 -3.02 -36.80 -4.74
CA LYS A 49 -4.19 -37.41 -4.08
C LYS A 49 -5.12 -38.10 -5.07
N ILE A 50 -5.30 -37.54 -6.26
CA ILE A 50 -6.09 -38.15 -7.34
C ILE A 50 -5.40 -39.41 -7.86
N ALA A 51 -4.07 -39.40 -8.00
CA ALA A 51 -3.30 -40.58 -8.41
C ALA A 51 -3.39 -41.72 -7.37
N GLN A 52 -3.43 -41.39 -6.08
CA GLN A 52 -3.57 -42.35 -4.98
C GLN A 52 -5.00 -42.87 -4.77
N ALA A 53 -6.01 -42.22 -5.34
CA ALA A 53 -7.40 -42.58 -5.14
C ALA A 53 -7.76 -43.90 -5.85
N LYS A 54 -8.34 -44.84 -5.08
CA LYS A 54 -8.67 -46.19 -5.54
C LYS A 54 -9.98 -46.31 -6.33
N SER A 55 -10.83 -45.28 -6.32
CA SER A 55 -12.12 -45.27 -7.02
C SER A 55 -12.30 -44.02 -7.85
N GLU A 56 -13.01 -44.14 -8.97
CA GLU A 56 -13.33 -43.00 -9.83
C GLU A 56 -14.24 -41.99 -9.14
N ALA A 57 -15.18 -42.44 -8.30
CA ALA A 57 -16.01 -41.55 -7.50
C ALA A 57 -15.17 -40.66 -6.56
N ALA A 58 -14.12 -41.21 -5.92
CA ALA A 58 -13.23 -40.41 -5.08
C ALA A 58 -12.40 -39.41 -5.91
N LYS A 59 -11.94 -39.80 -7.10
CA LYS A 59 -11.23 -38.90 -8.02
C LYS A 59 -12.12 -37.74 -8.47
N GLU A 60 -13.39 -38.00 -8.76
CA GLU A 60 -14.35 -36.97 -9.19
C GLU A 60 -14.64 -35.96 -8.08
N VAL A 61 -14.78 -36.43 -6.84
CA VAL A 61 -14.89 -35.57 -5.65
C VAL A 61 -13.63 -34.72 -5.49
N LEU A 62 -12.44 -35.33 -5.56
CA LEU A 62 -11.17 -34.61 -5.43
C LEU A 62 -10.98 -33.55 -6.52
N ARG A 63 -11.29 -33.86 -7.78
CA ARG A 63 -11.26 -32.88 -8.89
C ARG A 63 -12.24 -31.74 -8.66
N SER A 64 -13.43 -32.02 -8.14
CA SER A 64 -14.43 -30.99 -7.83
C SER A 64 -13.97 -30.05 -6.71
N PHE A 65 -13.35 -30.60 -5.66
CA PHE A 65 -12.75 -29.79 -4.59
C PHE A 65 -11.57 -28.97 -5.08
N GLN A 66 -10.68 -29.56 -5.89
CA GLN A 66 -9.58 -28.85 -6.53
C GLN A 66 -10.10 -27.66 -7.34
N ALA A 67 -11.08 -27.88 -8.22
CA ALA A 67 -11.65 -26.83 -9.07
C ALA A 67 -12.25 -25.66 -8.26
N ARG A 68 -12.94 -25.94 -7.15
CA ARG A 68 -13.44 -24.88 -6.25
C ARG A 68 -12.30 -24.11 -5.58
N ALA A 69 -11.34 -24.82 -4.99
CA ALA A 69 -10.22 -24.19 -4.30
C ALA A 69 -9.36 -23.34 -5.24
N GLU A 70 -9.12 -23.82 -6.47
CA GLU A 70 -8.43 -23.03 -7.50
C GLU A 70 -9.23 -21.79 -7.88
N GLY A 71 -10.55 -21.92 -8.06
CA GLY A 71 -11.43 -20.78 -8.36
C GLY A 71 -11.36 -19.69 -7.28
N ASP A 72 -11.39 -20.08 -6.01
CA ASP A 72 -11.29 -19.13 -4.89
C ASP A 72 -9.94 -18.42 -4.87
N ILE A 73 -8.83 -19.16 -5.03
CA ILE A 73 -7.48 -18.58 -5.06
C ILE A 73 -7.30 -17.62 -6.25
N ILE A 74 -7.79 -17.99 -7.43
CA ILE A 74 -7.75 -17.14 -8.62
C ILE A 74 -8.54 -15.85 -8.38
N LYS A 75 -9.73 -15.95 -7.78
CA LYS A 75 -10.53 -14.77 -7.43
C LYS A 75 -9.77 -13.84 -6.49
N TYR A 76 -9.13 -14.37 -5.44
CA TYR A 76 -8.32 -13.55 -4.54
C TYR A 76 -7.12 -12.90 -5.24
N LEU A 77 -6.47 -13.60 -6.16
CA LEU A 77 -5.39 -13.04 -6.99
C LEU A 77 -5.89 -11.86 -7.83
N ASP A 78 -7.05 -12.00 -8.48
CA ASP A 78 -7.64 -10.94 -9.29
C ASP A 78 -8.09 -9.74 -8.45
N ASP A 79 -8.68 -9.98 -7.27
CA ASP A 79 -9.04 -8.92 -6.32
C ASP A 79 -7.80 -8.13 -5.88
N ILE A 80 -6.71 -8.81 -5.52
CA ILE A 80 -5.44 -8.18 -5.11
C ILE A 80 -4.84 -7.35 -6.25
N ARG A 81 -4.91 -7.84 -7.48
CA ARG A 81 -4.48 -7.08 -8.68
C ARG A 81 -5.34 -5.84 -8.88
N GLY A 82 -6.65 -5.93 -8.65
CA GLY A 82 -7.56 -4.79 -8.66
C GLY A 82 -7.20 -3.74 -7.61
N TYR A 83 -6.96 -4.15 -6.36
CA TYR A 83 -6.53 -3.25 -5.29
C TYR A 83 -5.19 -2.57 -5.60
N ARG A 84 -4.26 -3.29 -6.24
CA ARG A 84 -2.98 -2.70 -6.67
C ARG A 84 -3.18 -1.51 -7.60
N ALA A 85 -4.08 -1.62 -8.58
CA ALA A 85 -4.37 -0.52 -9.49
C ALA A 85 -4.92 0.71 -8.73
N ALA A 86 -5.85 0.50 -7.80
CA ALA A 86 -6.41 1.58 -6.99
C ALA A 86 -5.36 2.27 -6.11
N VAL A 87 -4.48 1.50 -5.46
CA VAL A 87 -3.41 2.05 -4.60
C VAL A 87 -2.42 2.88 -5.41
N VAL A 88 -2.09 2.45 -6.64
CA VAL A 88 -1.21 3.22 -7.55
C VAL A 88 -1.82 4.59 -7.88
N GLU A 89 -3.12 4.66 -8.16
CA GLU A 89 -3.80 5.93 -8.44
C GLU A 89 -3.85 6.85 -7.21
N ILE A 90 -4.17 6.30 -6.03
CA ILE A 90 -4.11 7.07 -4.77
C ILE A 90 -2.71 7.65 -4.55
N HIS A 91 -1.66 6.88 -4.85
CA HIS A 91 -0.29 7.35 -4.70
C HIS A 91 0.09 8.45 -5.71
N LYS A 92 -0.46 8.42 -6.93
CA LYS A 92 -0.34 9.52 -7.90
C LYS A 92 -1.00 10.80 -7.38
N GLU A 93 -2.22 10.71 -6.87
CA GLU A 93 -2.93 11.88 -6.32
C GLU A 93 -2.23 12.44 -5.09
N LYS A 94 -1.71 11.60 -4.20
CA LYS A 94 -0.88 12.03 -3.06
C LYS A 94 0.32 12.87 -3.52
N ARG A 95 1.01 12.47 -4.60
CA ARG A 95 2.14 13.25 -5.15
C ARG A 95 1.71 14.61 -5.68
N LYS A 96 0.54 14.70 -6.32
CA LYS A 96 -0.01 16.00 -6.75
C LYS A 96 -0.28 16.91 -5.55
N LEU A 97 -0.88 16.39 -4.48
CA LEU A 97 -1.13 17.15 -3.26
C LEU A 97 0.16 17.67 -2.61
N VAL A 98 1.22 16.86 -2.57
CA VAL A 98 2.53 17.30 -2.05
C VAL A 98 3.09 18.47 -2.87
N ARG A 99 3.00 18.41 -4.21
CA ARG A 99 3.44 19.52 -5.07
C ARG A 99 2.61 20.78 -4.86
N LEU A 100 1.29 20.65 -4.73
CA LEU A 100 0.40 21.78 -4.44
C LEU A 100 0.72 22.41 -3.08
N ARG A 101 1.01 21.61 -2.05
CA ARG A 101 1.43 22.12 -0.73
C ARG A 101 2.74 22.90 -0.82
N LYS A 102 3.73 22.42 -1.58
CA LYS A 102 4.99 23.14 -1.81
C LYS A 102 4.75 24.47 -2.55
N ALA A 103 3.91 24.47 -3.59
CA ALA A 103 3.57 25.68 -4.33
C ALA A 103 2.81 26.69 -3.46
N ARG A 104 1.85 26.22 -2.65
CA ARG A 104 1.14 27.07 -1.68
C ARG A 104 2.11 27.72 -0.71
N LYS A 105 3.04 26.96 -0.12
CA LYS A 105 4.01 27.49 0.83
C LYS A 105 4.87 28.59 0.22
N ALA A 106 5.36 28.38 -1.02
CA ALA A 106 6.13 29.41 -1.73
C ALA A 106 5.33 30.71 -1.91
N ILE A 107 4.05 30.60 -2.29
CA ILE A 107 3.16 31.77 -2.43
C ILE A 107 2.90 32.45 -1.07
N GLU A 108 2.72 31.68 0.00
CA GLU A 108 2.56 32.22 1.35
C GLU A 108 3.80 33.01 1.79
N ASP A 109 4.99 32.47 1.54
CA ASP A 109 6.25 33.15 1.83
C ASP A 109 6.37 34.45 1.00
N ASP A 110 6.05 34.43 -0.31
CA ASP A 110 6.05 35.63 -1.18
C ASP A 110 5.05 36.71 -0.70
N ILE A 111 3.87 36.32 -0.22
CA ILE A 111 2.86 37.25 0.30
C ILE A 111 3.36 37.90 1.60
N VAL A 112 3.98 37.12 2.49
CA VAL A 112 4.54 37.64 3.74
C VAL A 112 5.62 38.69 3.45
N ASP A 113 6.51 38.40 2.50
CA ASP A 113 7.55 39.34 2.07
C ASP A 113 6.95 40.62 1.49
N TYR A 114 5.95 40.51 0.60
CA TYR A 114 5.26 41.67 0.01
C TYR A 114 4.56 42.56 1.05
N VAL A 115 3.87 41.96 2.03
CA VAL A 115 3.20 42.68 3.11
C VAL A 115 4.21 43.45 3.96
N ALA A 116 5.35 42.82 4.28
CA ALA A 116 6.43 43.46 5.02
C ALA A 116 7.08 44.60 4.25
N GLU A 117 7.36 44.42 2.95
CA GLU A 117 7.95 45.44 2.08
C GLU A 117 7.06 46.69 1.92
N HIS A 118 5.74 46.52 1.97
CA HIS A 118 4.79 47.61 1.76
C HIS A 118 4.16 48.13 3.05
N ASN A 119 4.62 47.67 4.23
CA ASN A 119 4.07 48.03 5.55
C ASN A 119 2.53 47.92 5.59
N LEU A 120 1.99 46.89 4.93
CA LEU A 120 0.54 46.69 4.89
C LEU A 120 0.11 46.06 6.22
N ASP A 121 -0.82 46.71 6.92
CA ASP A 121 -1.45 46.13 8.11
C ASP A 121 -2.57 45.20 7.67
N VAL A 122 -2.19 43.97 7.30
CA VAL A 122 -3.13 42.96 6.80
C VAL A 122 -3.47 41.99 7.93
N ASP A 123 -4.70 42.06 8.44
CA ASP A 123 -5.23 41.03 9.33
C ASP A 123 -5.46 39.75 8.52
N PRO A 124 -4.75 38.63 8.80
CA PRO A 124 -4.85 37.38 8.04
C PRO A 124 -6.24 36.73 8.10
N TYR A 125 -7.16 37.19 8.96
CA TYR A 125 -8.54 36.71 9.04
C TYR A 125 -9.57 37.68 8.47
N SER A 126 -9.16 38.81 7.89
CA SER A 126 -10.08 39.84 7.37
C SER A 126 -10.65 39.54 5.97
N LEU A 127 -10.11 38.56 5.24
CA LEU A 127 -10.54 38.23 3.87
C LEU A 127 -11.75 37.28 3.78
N GLY A 128 -12.65 37.27 4.77
CA GLY A 128 -13.75 36.30 4.75
C GLY A 128 -14.99 36.52 5.62
N LEU A 129 -15.16 37.65 6.32
CA LEU A 129 -16.37 37.91 7.11
C LEU A 129 -16.76 39.39 7.09
N GLY A 130 -17.71 39.75 6.22
CA GLY A 130 -18.38 41.05 6.13
C GLY A 130 -18.10 41.73 4.78
N GLU A 131 -19.06 41.97 3.89
CA GLU A 131 -20.46 42.35 4.09
C GLU A 131 -21.38 41.65 3.08
N LEU A 132 -22.54 41.18 3.57
CA LEU A 132 -23.76 40.89 2.80
C LEU A 132 -24.72 42.06 2.99
#